data_AF-A0A381XUG4-F1
#
_entry.id   AF-A0A381XUG4-F1
#
_cell.length_a   1.000
_cell.length_b   1.000
_cell.length_c   1.000
_cell.angle_alpha   90.00
_cell.angle_beta   90.00
_cell.angle_gamma   90.00
#
_symmetry.space_group_name_H-M   'P 1'
#
loop_
_entity.id
_entity.type
_entity.pdbx_description
1 polymer ?
#
loop_
_entity_poly.entity_id
_entity_poly.type
_entity_poly.pdbx_seq_one_letter_code
_entity_poly.pdbx_strand_id
1 'polypeptide(L)' 'MALTEERVEDANVETTGTSTTMRVRKRNGDLEPVDVNKIVRAVERCASGLPGVDPMRVATRTISGLCDGAT' A
#
# COMPACT_ATOMS: atom_id res chain seq x y z
N MET A 1 36.48 27.72 14.57
CA MET A 1 35.05 28.12 14.48
C MET A 1 34.56 27.59 13.15
N ALA A 2 34.00 26.38 13.12
CA ALA A 2 32.57 26.11 13.35
C ALA A 2 31.74 26.85 12.28
N LEU A 3 31.02 26.22 11.35
CA LEU A 3 30.26 24.98 11.41
C LEU A 3 30.19 24.35 10.00
N THR A 4 30.25 23.03 9.95
CA THR A 4 30.01 22.19 8.77
C THR A 4 28.56 22.30 8.33
N GLU A 5 28.33 22.60 7.05
CA GLU A 5 27.01 22.49 6.43
C GLU A 5 26.69 21.00 6.25
N GLU A 6 25.78 20.50 7.08
CA GLU A 6 25.25 19.14 7.03
C GLU A 6 24.49 18.98 5.71
N ARG A 7 25.16 18.35 4.75
CA ARG A 7 24.54 17.84 3.52
C ARG A 7 23.54 16.79 3.96
N VAL A 8 22.25 17.12 3.92
CA VAL A 8 21.19 16.11 3.96
C VAL A 8 21.37 15.25 2.71
N GLU A 9 21.99 14.10 2.90
CA GLU A 9 22.00 13.04 1.91
C GLU A 9 20.59 12.45 1.92
N ASP A 10 19.72 12.96 1.04
CA ASP A 10 18.49 12.28 0.66
C ASP A 10 18.89 10.90 0.12
N ALA A 11 18.94 9.94 1.03
CA ALA A 11 19.07 8.53 0.73
C ALA A 11 17.83 8.15 -0.09
N ASN A 12 17.92 8.32 -1.40
CA ASN A 12 17.12 7.58 -2.35
C ASN A 12 17.48 6.12 -2.15
N VAL A 13 16.83 5.48 -1.19
CA VAL A 13 16.89 4.04 -0.97
C VAL A 13 16.25 3.42 -2.20
N GLU A 14 17.05 3.17 -3.23
CA GLU A 14 16.75 2.21 -4.27
C GLU A 14 16.62 0.85 -3.58
N THR A 15 15.42 0.60 -3.06
CA THR A 15 15.01 -0.71 -2.60
C THR A 15 14.96 -1.58 -3.84
N THR A 16 16.09 -2.20 -4.19
CA THR A 16 16.15 -3.39 -5.04
C THR A 16 15.51 -4.56 -4.27
N GLY A 17 14.26 -4.39 -3.85
CA GLY A 17 13.40 -5.49 -3.52
C GLY A 17 12.94 -6.04 -4.86
N THR A 18 13.32 -7.28 -5.16
CA THR A 18 12.53 -8.10 -6.09
C THR A 18 11.07 -7.92 -5.68
N SER A 19 10.33 -7.11 -6.43
CA SER A 19 8.92 -6.83 -6.18
C SER A 19 8.19 -8.11 -6.51
N THR A 20 8.23 -9.06 -5.57
CA THR A 20 7.38 -10.22 -5.56
C THR A 20 5.99 -9.62 -5.55
N THR A 21 5.37 -9.58 -6.72
CA THR A 21 4.03 -9.06 -6.90
C THR A 21 3.16 -9.94 -6.04
N MET A 22 2.78 -9.43 -4.86
CA MET A 22 1.91 -10.14 -3.94
C MET A 22 0.70 -10.62 -4.73
N ARG A 23 0.31 -11.87 -4.54
CA ARG A 23 -0.86 -12.46 -5.20
C ARG A 23 -1.97 -12.68 -4.20
N VAL A 24 -3.20 -12.54 -4.65
CA VAL A 24 -4.41 -12.88 -3.89
C VAL A 24 -5.06 -14.10 -4.51
N ARG A 25 -5.57 -14.98 -3.66
CA ARG A 25 -6.40 -16.09 -4.06
C ARG A 25 -7.82 -15.59 -4.31
N LYS A 26 -8.30 -15.74 -5.53
CA LYS A 26 -9.67 -15.43 -5.89
C LYS A 26 -10.61 -16.55 -5.40
N ARG A 27 -11.92 -16.26 -5.35
CA ARG A 27 -12.95 -17.23 -4.93
C ARG A 27 -13.04 -18.47 -5.83
N ASN A 28 -12.60 -18.34 -7.08
CA ASN A 28 -12.50 -19.43 -8.04
C ASN A 28 -11.25 -20.32 -7.82
N GLY A 29 -10.34 -19.92 -6.92
CA GLY A 29 -9.11 -20.65 -6.60
C GLY A 29 -7.86 -20.13 -7.30
N ASP A 30 -7.98 -19.22 -8.26
CA ASP A 30 -6.83 -18.68 -9.00
C ASP A 30 -6.00 -17.70 -8.17
N LEU A 31 -4.69 -17.67 -8.43
CA LEU A 31 -3.77 -16.68 -7.88
C LEU A 31 -3.57 -15.55 -8.90
N GLU A 32 -4.07 -14.37 -8.57
CA GLU A 32 -3.88 -13.17 -9.37
C GLU A 32 -3.00 -12.16 -8.65
N PRO A 33 -2.21 -11.34 -9.38
CA PRO A 33 -1.50 -10.24 -8.75
C PRO A 33 -2.48 -9.29 -8.05
N VAL A 34 -2.06 -8.78 -6.90
CA VAL A 34 -2.79 -7.78 -6.14
C VAL A 34 -2.92 -6.52 -6.96
N ASP A 35 -4.16 -6.02 -7.07
CA ASP A 35 -4.47 -4.72 -7.64
C ASP A 35 -4.90 -3.77 -6.50
N VAL A 36 -3.98 -2.90 -6.10
CA VAL A 36 -4.21 -1.92 -5.03
C VAL A 36 -5.32 -0.93 -5.38
N ASN A 37 -5.52 -0.62 -6.67
CA ASN A 37 -6.58 0.30 -7.10
C ASN A 37 -7.97 -0.30 -6.86
N LYS A 38 -8.10 -1.63 -6.97
CA LYS A 38 -9.37 -2.32 -6.62
C LYS A 38 -9.69 -2.15 -5.13
N ILE A 39 -8.69 -2.18 -4.25
CA ILE A 39 -8.87 -1.98 -2.81
C ILE A 39 -9.32 -0.54 -2.52
N VAL A 40 -8.59 0.44 -3.04
CA VAL A 40 -8.90 1.87 -2.84
C VAL A 40 -10.32 2.20 -3.30
N ARG A 41 -10.66 1.83 -4.55
CA ARG A 41 -12.01 2.08 -5.10
C ARG A 41 -13.12 1.41 -4.31
N ALA A 42 -12.88 0.20 -3.81
CA ALA A 42 -13.86 -0.50 -2.98
C ALA A 42 -14.07 0.23 -1.64
N VAL A 43 -12.99 0.66 -1.00
CA VAL A 43 -13.05 1.42 0.26
C VAL A 43 -13.73 2.77 0.08
N GLU A 44 -13.39 3.53 -0.95
CA GLU A 44 -14.05 4.80 -1.29
C GLU A 44 -15.55 4.63 -1.49
N ARG A 45 -15.97 3.62 -2.26
CA ARG A 45 -17.38 3.31 -2.48
C ARG A 45 -18.11 2.99 -1.17
N CYS A 46 -17.46 2.25 -0.26
CA CYS A 46 -18.05 1.87 1.03
C CYS A 46 -18.05 3.02 2.05
N ALA A 47 -17.08 3.93 1.98
CA ALA A 47 -16.96 5.06 2.88
C ALA A 47 -17.86 6.25 2.48
N SER A 48 -18.44 6.21 1.28
CA SER A 48 -19.40 7.23 0.82
C SER A 48 -20.56 7.40 1.81
N GLY A 49 -20.73 8.62 2.34
CA GLY A 49 -21.79 8.97 3.28
C GLY A 49 -21.49 8.67 4.76
N LEU A 50 -20.28 8.19 5.09
CA LEU A 50 -19.87 7.96 6.48
C LEU A 50 -19.12 9.18 7.05
N PRO A 51 -19.71 9.95 7.98
CA PRO A 51 -19.01 11.08 8.58
C PRO A 51 -17.86 10.59 9.48
N GLY A 52 -16.70 11.23 9.37
CA GLY A 52 -15.52 10.92 10.18
C GLY A 52 -14.69 9.72 9.69
N VAL A 53 -15.04 9.12 8.56
CA VAL A 53 -14.24 8.06 7.93
C VAL A 53 -13.35 8.66 6.84
N ASP A 54 -12.05 8.38 6.92
CA ASP A 54 -11.08 8.71 5.87
C ASP A 54 -10.80 7.44 5.02
N PRO A 55 -11.28 7.39 3.76
CA PRO A 55 -11.11 6.23 2.89
C PRO A 55 -9.64 5.91 2.60
N MET A 56 -8.80 6.94 2.45
CA MET A 56 -7.38 6.75 2.13
C MET A 56 -6.65 6.14 3.32
N ARG A 57 -6.93 6.63 4.54
CA ARG A 57 -6.36 6.06 5.76
C ARG A 57 -6.72 4.59 5.96
N VAL A 58 -7.96 4.21 5.66
CA VAL A 58 -8.43 2.82 5.73
C VAL A 58 -7.73 1.97 4.66
N ALA A 59 -7.68 2.46 3.42
CA ALA A 59 -7.05 1.75 2.32
C ALA A 59 -5.55 1.51 2.57
N THR A 60 -4.79 2.53 3.00
CA THR A 60 -3.37 2.41 3.30
C THR A 60 -3.11 1.38 4.39
N ARG A 61 -3.85 1.43 5.51
CA ARG A 61 -3.71 0.42 6.57
C ARG A 61 -4.04 -1.00 6.08
N THR A 62 -5.01 -1.13 5.19
CA THR A 62 -5.40 -2.42 4.62
C THR A 62 -4.29 -2.98 3.72
N ILE A 63 -3.72 -2.15 2.85
CA ILE A 63 -2.63 -2.53 1.94
C ILE A 63 -1.38 -2.93 2.73
N SER A 64 -1.03 -2.18 3.78
CA SER A 64 0.11 -2.51 4.63
C SER A 64 -0.03 -3.86 5.35
N GLY A 65 -1.26 -4.32 5.59
CA GLY A 65 -1.53 -5.61 6.23
C GLY A 65 -1.64 -6.80 5.25
N LEU A 66 -1.46 -6.58 3.95
CA LEU A 66 -1.63 -7.61 2.95
C LEU A 66 -0.44 -8.59 2.94
N CYS A 67 -0.74 -9.87 2.78
CA CYS A 67 0.24 -10.94 2.63
C CYS A 67 0.02 -11.71 1.32
N ASP A 68 1.07 -12.37 0.81
CA ASP A 68 0.95 -13.24 -0.36
C ASP A 68 0.00 -14.41 -0.05
N GLY A 69 -0.95 -14.66 -0.96
CA GLY A 69 -1.97 -15.69 -0.81
C GLY A 69 -3.22 -15.29 -0.03
N ALA A 70 -3.40 -14.01 0.33
CA ALA A 70 -4.64 -13.53 0.96
C ALA A 70 -5.88 -13.82 0.09
N THR A 71 -7.03 -14.12 0.69
CA THR A 71 -8.29 -14.54 0.00
C THR A 71 -9.46 -13.59 0.22
#